data_AF-A9NFF8-F1
#
_entry.id   AF-A9NFF8-F1
#
_cell.length_a   1.000
_cell.length_b   1.000
_cell.length_c   1.000
_cell.angle_alpha   90.00
_cell.angle_beta   90.00
_cell.angle_gamma   90.00
#
_symmetry.space_group_name_H-M   'P 1'
#
loop_
_entity.id
_entity.type
_entity.pdbx_description
1 polymer ?
#
loop_
_entity_poly.entity_id
_entity_poly.type
_entity_poly.pdbx_seq_one_letter_code
_entity_poly.pdbx_strand_id
1 'polypeptide(L)'
;MNKKTYLKEIYDYFREKEVIKHDIDNVIADYSELYDEAIGLGLSDEDVISKLGTAKDIYYGIEDTLRHEKSKDNRIVAVMPFISTILFFLVGFAFDGWAYAWISYLLIPVTAIIVNTRKKDMIVAISPFVATITFFILGFLFDLWHPGWLIFLIIPVSAIALNSKGSEKIVALSPFVFLTIYMIVSAFIVSEFYYYGWAIFALIPVIAILTQPIKLKDIFMISTILLAMAAHITIYFTIENAGYVWMVYLVPTVVGILLGYIQVISGDKVNVKEKIWVILSMLLVVIAYLLVSFLIPNIWTWSWIILLLIPMIGIYDGTKFEHPVAYMPFIAITIFMLLGSLGNYWQYAWLVFLIIPITAILTESGDKTKEVKEDTDETSDC
;
A
#
# COMPACT_ATOMS: atom_id res chain seq x y z
N MET A 1 -5.14 -26.39 -12.96
CA MET A 1 -4.66 -25.15 -13.61
C MET A 1 -4.34 -25.48 -15.07
N ASN A 2 -4.67 -24.65 -16.07
CA ASN A 2 -4.46 -25.02 -17.48
C ASN A 2 -3.06 -24.65 -18.00
N LYS A 3 -2.63 -25.27 -19.12
CA LYS A 3 -1.33 -25.05 -19.78
C LYS A 3 -0.96 -23.57 -19.94
N LYS A 4 -1.91 -22.75 -20.39
CA LYS A 4 -1.66 -21.32 -20.65
C LYS A 4 -1.33 -20.56 -19.37
N THR A 5 -2.02 -20.87 -18.27
CA THR A 5 -1.73 -20.28 -16.96
C THR A 5 -0.39 -20.77 -16.43
N TYR A 6 -0.10 -22.07 -16.56
CA TYR A 6 1.16 -22.67 -16.12
C TYR A 6 2.40 -22.07 -16.80
N LEU A 7 2.40 -22.01 -18.15
CA LEU A 7 3.51 -21.42 -18.90
C LEU A 7 3.67 -19.91 -18.62
N LYS A 8 2.56 -19.23 -18.31
CA LYS A 8 2.60 -17.82 -17.91
C LYS A 8 3.23 -17.65 -16.53
N GLU A 9 2.97 -18.54 -15.58
CA GLU A 9 3.64 -18.51 -14.28
C GLU A 9 5.16 -18.71 -14.41
N ILE A 10 5.60 -19.64 -15.26
CA ILE A 10 7.03 -19.82 -15.58
C ILE A 10 7.61 -18.54 -16.18
N TYR A 11 6.94 -17.97 -17.19
CA TYR A 11 7.37 -16.71 -17.81
C TYR A 11 7.50 -15.59 -16.79
N ASP A 12 6.46 -15.38 -15.97
CA ASP A 12 6.41 -14.28 -15.01
C ASP A 12 7.47 -14.47 -13.91
N TYR A 13 7.70 -15.70 -13.42
CA TYR A 13 8.71 -16.02 -12.41
C TYR A 13 10.14 -15.83 -12.93
N PHE A 14 10.47 -16.39 -14.08
CA PHE A 14 11.82 -16.26 -14.66
C PHE A 14 12.12 -14.80 -15.03
N ARG A 15 11.10 -14.06 -15.46
CA ARG A 15 11.22 -12.64 -15.74
C ARG A 15 11.39 -11.80 -14.47
N GLU A 16 10.82 -12.20 -13.35
CA GLU A 16 11.05 -11.59 -12.04
C GLU A 16 12.51 -11.80 -11.60
N LYS A 17 13.10 -12.94 -11.93
CA LYS A 17 14.51 -13.28 -11.69
C LYS A 17 15.48 -12.66 -12.70
N GLU A 18 15.04 -11.73 -13.53
CA GLU A 18 15.88 -11.02 -14.52
C GLU A 18 16.58 -11.95 -15.53
N VAL A 19 16.01 -13.13 -15.82
CA VAL A 19 16.52 -14.03 -16.86
C VAL A 19 16.31 -13.38 -18.24
N ILE A 20 17.29 -13.52 -19.14
CA ILE A 20 17.19 -12.94 -20.48
C ILE A 20 16.01 -13.54 -21.25
N LYS A 21 15.30 -12.72 -22.01
CA LYS A 21 14.10 -13.15 -22.75
C LYS A 21 14.31 -14.39 -23.63
N HIS A 22 15.47 -14.50 -24.29
CA HIS A 22 15.77 -15.64 -25.15
C HIS A 22 15.78 -16.97 -24.37
N ASP A 23 16.37 -16.99 -23.18
CA ASP A 23 16.43 -18.19 -22.35
C ASP A 23 15.04 -18.52 -21.77
N ILE A 24 14.24 -17.49 -21.41
CA ILE A 24 12.83 -17.68 -21.02
C ILE A 24 12.01 -18.30 -22.17
N ASP A 25 12.17 -17.78 -23.39
CA ASP A 25 11.42 -18.26 -24.57
C ASP A 25 11.79 -19.74 -24.87
N ASN A 26 13.06 -20.12 -24.70
CA ASN A 26 13.51 -21.52 -24.84
C ASN A 26 12.89 -22.43 -23.76
N VAL A 27 12.97 -22.03 -22.49
CA VAL A 27 12.37 -22.80 -21.37
C VAL A 27 10.87 -22.99 -21.58
N ILE A 28 10.15 -21.95 -22.02
CA ILE A 28 8.71 -22.07 -22.29
C ILE A 28 8.42 -23.00 -23.46
N ALA A 29 9.25 -23.00 -24.50
CA ALA A 29 9.11 -23.92 -25.62
C ALA A 29 9.26 -25.38 -25.15
N ASP A 30 10.33 -25.67 -24.41
CA ASP A 30 10.63 -27.00 -23.89
C ASP A 30 9.51 -27.50 -22.96
N TYR A 31 9.09 -26.67 -22.00
CA TYR A 31 8.00 -27.03 -21.07
C TYR A 31 6.63 -27.08 -21.75
N SER A 32 6.41 -26.34 -22.85
CA SER A 32 5.20 -26.44 -23.65
C SER A 32 5.09 -27.80 -24.34
N GLU A 33 6.21 -28.32 -24.85
CA GLU A 33 6.29 -29.64 -25.49
C GLU A 33 6.10 -30.76 -24.45
N LEU A 34 6.82 -30.71 -23.33
CA LEU A 34 6.66 -31.67 -22.22
C LEU A 34 5.22 -31.72 -21.69
N TYR A 35 4.55 -30.57 -21.63
CA TYR A 35 3.14 -30.50 -21.24
C TYR A 35 2.23 -31.22 -22.25
N ASP A 36 2.45 -31.00 -23.55
CA ASP A 36 1.65 -31.65 -24.61
C ASP A 36 1.87 -33.17 -24.63
N GLU A 37 3.11 -33.64 -24.44
CA GLU A 37 3.42 -35.06 -24.32
C GLU A 37 2.69 -35.70 -23.13
N ALA A 38 2.72 -35.03 -21.96
CA ALA A 38 2.08 -35.53 -20.76
C ALA A 38 0.55 -35.63 -20.92
N ILE A 39 -0.09 -34.64 -21.54
CA ILE A 39 -1.51 -34.71 -21.91
C ILE A 39 -1.77 -35.83 -22.92
N GLY A 40 -0.87 -36.03 -23.90
CA GLY A 40 -0.94 -37.13 -24.87
C GLY A 40 -0.88 -38.53 -24.23
N LEU A 41 -0.23 -38.64 -23.07
CA LEU A 41 -0.18 -39.86 -22.25
C LEU A 41 -1.41 -40.06 -21.35
N GLY A 42 -2.39 -39.16 -21.41
CA GLY A 42 -3.64 -39.24 -20.66
C GLY A 42 -3.56 -38.72 -19.22
N LEU A 43 -2.53 -37.94 -18.87
CA LEU A 43 -2.43 -37.28 -17.57
C LEU A 43 -3.42 -36.11 -17.46
N SER A 44 -3.93 -35.86 -16.25
CA SER A 44 -4.72 -34.66 -15.97
C SER A 44 -3.81 -33.44 -15.79
N ASP A 45 -4.32 -32.22 -16.02
CA ASP A 45 -3.52 -30.98 -15.87
C ASP A 45 -2.86 -30.86 -14.48
N GLU A 46 -3.52 -31.34 -13.42
CA GLU A 46 -2.98 -31.32 -12.05
C GLU A 46 -1.80 -32.29 -11.89
N ASP A 47 -1.90 -33.48 -12.47
CA ASP A 47 -0.82 -34.47 -12.46
C ASP A 47 0.38 -33.99 -13.27
N VAL A 48 0.16 -33.32 -14.40
CA VAL A 48 1.21 -32.75 -15.24
C VAL A 48 2.03 -31.74 -14.44
N ILE A 49 1.37 -30.80 -13.75
CA ILE A 49 2.04 -29.79 -12.92
C ILE A 49 2.82 -30.44 -11.78
N SER A 50 2.26 -31.47 -11.14
CA SER A 50 2.95 -32.19 -10.06
C SER A 50 4.25 -32.86 -10.52
N LYS A 51 4.32 -33.27 -11.79
CA LYS A 51 5.48 -33.94 -12.38
C LYS A 51 6.50 -32.98 -12.99
N LEU A 52 6.05 -31.91 -13.64
CA LEU A 52 6.93 -30.92 -14.26
C LEU A 52 7.52 -29.93 -13.24
N GLY A 53 6.93 -29.84 -12.05
CA GLY A 53 7.37 -28.95 -10.98
C GLY A 53 6.74 -27.56 -11.07
N THR A 54 6.93 -26.76 -10.02
CA THR A 54 6.48 -25.36 -10.03
C THR A 54 7.48 -24.47 -10.76
N ALA A 55 7.07 -23.27 -11.18
CA ALA A 55 7.98 -22.28 -11.78
C ALA A 55 9.25 -22.03 -10.95
N LYS A 56 9.15 -22.11 -9.61
CA LYS A 56 10.26 -21.99 -8.67
C LYS A 56 11.21 -23.18 -8.74
N ASP A 57 10.68 -24.40 -8.75
CA ASP A 57 11.47 -25.62 -8.80
C ASP A 57 12.25 -25.72 -10.12
N ILE A 58 11.59 -25.35 -11.22
CA ILE A 58 12.19 -25.30 -12.55
C ILE A 58 13.35 -24.31 -12.55
N TYR A 59 13.13 -23.08 -12.04
CA TYR A 59 14.16 -22.05 -11.99
C TYR A 59 15.42 -22.52 -11.27
N TYR A 60 15.29 -23.03 -10.04
CA TYR A 60 16.46 -23.50 -9.28
C TYR A 60 17.13 -24.74 -9.90
N GLY A 61 16.38 -25.56 -10.64
CA GLY A 61 16.93 -26.73 -11.34
C GLY A 61 17.82 -26.37 -12.53
N ILE A 62 17.64 -25.19 -13.14
CA ILE A 62 18.41 -24.77 -14.32
C ILE A 62 19.12 -23.43 -14.15
N GLU A 63 19.10 -22.82 -12.96
CA GLU A 63 19.61 -21.47 -12.69
C GLU A 63 21.04 -21.27 -13.21
N ASP A 64 21.92 -22.24 -13.00
CA ASP A 64 23.33 -22.20 -13.44
C ASP A 64 23.50 -22.12 -14.96
N THR A 65 22.48 -22.51 -15.73
CA THR A 65 22.49 -22.48 -17.20
C THR A 65 21.83 -21.22 -17.77
N LEU A 66 21.10 -20.47 -16.93
CA LEU A 66 20.38 -19.28 -17.34
C LEU A 66 21.32 -18.07 -17.38
N ARG A 67 21.13 -17.21 -18.38
CA ARG A 67 21.77 -15.91 -18.41
C ARG A 67 20.82 -14.86 -17.85
N HIS A 68 21.35 -13.99 -17.02
CA HIS A 68 20.61 -12.85 -16.46
C HIS A 68 20.90 -11.58 -17.26
N GLU A 69 19.92 -10.68 -17.33
CA GLU A 69 20.13 -9.35 -17.90
C GLU A 69 21.28 -8.67 -17.15
N LYS A 70 22.32 -8.23 -17.89
CA LYS A 70 23.40 -7.47 -17.27
C LYS A 70 22.80 -6.22 -16.62
N SER A 71 23.09 -6.04 -15.33
CA SER A 71 22.83 -4.81 -14.58
C SER A 71 23.25 -3.61 -15.44
N LYS A 72 22.31 -2.70 -15.68
CA LYS A 72 22.58 -1.47 -16.45
C LYS A 72 23.73 -0.71 -15.80
N ASP A 73 24.55 -0.06 -16.63
CA ASP A 73 25.70 0.70 -16.16
C ASP A 73 25.27 1.80 -15.16
N ASN A 74 25.53 1.55 -13.87
CA ASN A 74 25.12 2.41 -12.76
C ASN A 74 26.06 3.61 -12.54
N ARG A 75 27.02 3.85 -13.44
CA ARG A 75 27.93 5.02 -13.36
C ARG A 75 27.17 6.33 -13.20
N ILE A 76 26.07 6.50 -13.95
CA ILE A 76 25.29 7.74 -13.86
C ILE A 76 24.67 7.89 -12.45
N VAL A 77 24.17 6.81 -11.86
CA VAL A 77 23.59 6.80 -10.49
C VAL A 77 24.66 7.14 -9.46
N ALA A 78 25.87 6.61 -9.60
CA ALA A 78 26.99 6.87 -8.71
C ALA A 78 27.49 8.34 -8.75
N VAL A 79 27.35 9.02 -9.89
CA VAL A 79 27.76 10.42 -10.05
C VAL A 79 26.67 11.40 -9.59
N MET A 80 25.41 10.96 -9.46
CA MET A 80 24.30 11.86 -9.10
C MET A 80 24.46 12.61 -7.77
N PRO A 81 24.98 12.02 -6.67
CA PRO A 81 25.20 12.78 -5.45
C PRO A 81 26.07 14.01 -5.66
N PHE A 82 27.14 13.90 -6.47
CA PHE A 82 28.00 15.03 -6.80
C PHE A 82 27.28 16.08 -7.64
N ILE A 83 26.52 15.65 -8.65
CA ILE A 83 25.72 16.57 -9.48
C ILE A 83 24.66 17.29 -8.61
N SER A 84 23.95 16.56 -7.76
CA SER A 84 22.97 17.11 -6.82
C SER A 84 23.58 18.12 -5.87
N THR A 85 24.77 17.84 -5.31
CA THR A 85 25.48 18.78 -4.43
C THR A 85 25.94 20.03 -5.17
N ILE A 86 26.46 19.89 -6.39
CA ILE A 86 26.85 21.04 -7.23
C ILE A 86 25.61 21.91 -7.50
N LEU A 87 24.50 21.31 -7.90
CA LEU A 87 23.24 22.03 -8.15
C LEU A 87 22.70 22.71 -6.88
N PHE A 88 22.75 22.04 -5.74
CA PHE A 88 22.35 22.60 -4.45
C PHE A 88 23.11 23.89 -4.15
N PHE A 89 24.44 23.88 -4.27
CA PHE A 89 25.24 25.08 -4.02
C PHE A 89 25.07 26.15 -5.11
N LEU A 90 24.94 25.77 -6.37
CA LEU A 90 24.67 26.72 -7.45
C LEU A 90 23.34 27.46 -7.21
N VAL A 91 22.27 26.73 -6.86
CA VAL A 91 20.97 27.34 -6.56
C VAL A 91 21.03 28.20 -5.30
N GLY A 92 21.66 27.69 -4.24
CA GLY A 92 21.82 28.40 -2.97
C GLY A 92 22.63 29.69 -3.10
N PHE A 93 23.78 29.68 -3.76
CA PHE A 93 24.65 30.86 -3.88
C PHE A 93 24.28 31.80 -5.01
N ALA A 94 23.89 31.30 -6.19
CA ALA A 94 23.62 32.17 -7.34
C ALA A 94 22.25 32.86 -7.28
N PHE A 95 21.27 32.24 -6.61
CA PHE A 95 19.88 32.73 -6.57
C PHE A 95 19.35 32.97 -5.14
N ASP A 96 20.21 32.86 -4.12
CA ASP A 96 19.80 32.83 -2.70
C ASP A 96 18.71 31.77 -2.42
N GLY A 97 18.72 30.70 -3.22
CA GLY A 97 17.62 29.74 -3.34
C GLY A 97 17.69 28.58 -2.35
N TRP A 98 18.23 28.78 -1.15
CA TRP A 98 18.46 27.70 -0.17
C TRP A 98 17.20 26.90 0.18
N ALA A 99 16.05 27.58 0.24
CA ALA A 99 14.75 26.94 0.47
C ALA A 99 14.34 25.95 -0.63
N TYR A 100 14.87 26.10 -1.85
CA TYR A 100 14.57 25.28 -3.02
C TYR A 100 15.70 24.29 -3.35
N ALA A 101 16.93 24.66 -3.00
CA ALA A 101 18.13 23.94 -3.38
C ALA A 101 18.10 22.46 -2.98
N TRP A 102 17.49 22.13 -1.84
CA TRP A 102 17.40 20.75 -1.36
C TRP A 102 16.65 19.82 -2.33
N ILE A 103 15.75 20.34 -3.18
CA ILE A 103 15.04 19.58 -4.21
C ILE A 103 16.02 18.89 -5.18
N SER A 104 17.23 19.46 -5.36
CA SER A 104 18.29 18.85 -6.18
C SER A 104 18.72 17.47 -5.69
N TYR A 105 18.56 17.14 -4.40
CA TYR A 105 18.89 15.81 -3.88
C TYR A 105 17.90 14.73 -4.32
N LEU A 106 16.69 15.10 -4.77
CA LEU A 106 15.74 14.13 -5.33
C LEU A 106 16.24 13.52 -6.67
N LEU A 107 17.22 14.14 -7.33
CA LEU A 107 17.85 13.57 -8.54
C LEU A 107 18.54 12.22 -8.27
N ILE A 108 19.00 11.98 -7.03
CA ILE A 108 19.67 10.72 -6.66
C ILE A 108 18.70 9.53 -6.80
N PRO A 109 17.60 9.45 -6.02
CA PRO A 109 16.65 8.36 -6.16
C PRO A 109 15.93 8.38 -7.51
N VAL A 110 15.63 9.55 -8.10
CA VAL A 110 14.96 9.63 -9.41
C VAL A 110 15.82 9.01 -10.50
N THR A 111 17.12 9.30 -10.54
CA THR A 111 18.03 8.70 -11.53
C THR A 111 18.16 7.21 -11.30
N ALA A 112 18.28 6.76 -10.04
CA ALA A 112 18.33 5.33 -9.73
C ALA A 112 17.09 4.60 -10.27
N ILE A 113 15.90 5.19 -10.13
CA ILE A 113 14.64 4.64 -10.64
C ILE A 113 14.61 4.66 -12.17
N ILE A 114 14.97 5.78 -12.81
CA ILE A 114 14.97 5.88 -14.29
C ILE A 114 15.90 4.83 -14.92
N VAL A 115 17.06 4.62 -14.30
CA VAL A 115 18.06 3.66 -14.79
C VAL A 115 17.61 2.23 -14.51
N ASN A 116 17.25 1.91 -13.26
CA ASN A 116 17.07 0.53 -12.82
C ASN A 116 15.62 0.02 -12.90
N THR A 117 14.64 0.86 -13.13
CA THR A 117 13.23 0.44 -13.23
C THR A 117 12.79 0.26 -14.68
N ARG A 118 11.92 -0.71 -14.92
CA ARG A 118 11.31 -0.95 -16.24
C ARG A 118 10.38 0.21 -16.61
N LYS A 119 10.28 0.53 -17.91
CA LYS A 119 9.45 1.64 -18.41
C LYS A 119 8.00 1.61 -17.92
N LYS A 120 7.41 0.42 -17.77
CA LYS A 120 6.01 0.24 -17.30
C LYS A 120 5.84 0.64 -15.83
N ASP A 121 6.81 0.30 -14.99
CA ASP A 121 6.74 0.47 -13.53
C ASP A 121 7.35 1.82 -13.10
N MET A 122 8.16 2.42 -13.98
CA MET A 122 8.85 3.70 -13.78
C MET A 122 7.90 4.85 -13.46
N ILE A 123 6.73 4.93 -14.12
CA ILE A 123 5.75 6.00 -13.86
C ILE A 123 5.28 5.96 -12.41
N VAL A 124 4.96 4.76 -11.90
CA VAL A 124 4.52 4.57 -10.52
C VAL A 124 5.66 4.89 -9.55
N ALA A 125 6.87 4.40 -9.83
CA ALA A 125 8.04 4.59 -8.96
C ALA A 125 8.50 6.06 -8.86
N ILE A 126 8.41 6.83 -9.95
CA ILE A 126 8.80 8.25 -9.97
C ILE A 126 7.69 9.17 -9.43
N SER A 127 6.44 8.70 -9.38
CA SER A 127 5.27 9.51 -9.00
C SER A 127 5.41 10.25 -7.66
N PRO A 128 6.01 9.70 -6.57
CA PRO A 128 6.16 10.44 -5.33
C PRO A 128 7.11 11.64 -5.48
N PHE A 129 8.19 11.48 -6.24
CA PHE A 129 9.16 12.56 -6.48
C PHE A 129 8.56 13.67 -7.33
N VAL A 130 7.83 13.31 -8.39
CA VAL A 130 7.12 14.29 -9.23
C VAL A 130 6.08 15.03 -8.39
N ALA A 131 5.32 14.32 -7.54
CA ALA A 131 4.35 14.94 -6.64
C ALA A 131 5.04 15.90 -5.65
N THR A 132 6.13 15.50 -5.01
CA THR A 132 6.90 16.36 -4.09
C THR A 132 7.42 17.61 -4.78
N ILE A 133 8.09 17.47 -5.94
CA ILE A 133 8.62 18.61 -6.70
C ILE A 133 7.48 19.57 -7.05
N THR A 134 6.38 19.04 -7.58
CA THR A 134 5.22 19.85 -8.00
C THR A 134 4.56 20.52 -6.80
N PHE A 135 4.40 19.83 -5.68
CA PHE A 135 3.82 20.37 -4.46
C PHE A 135 4.61 21.58 -3.94
N PHE A 136 5.93 21.48 -3.88
CA PHE A 136 6.77 22.60 -3.43
C PHE A 136 6.80 23.74 -4.43
N ILE A 137 6.79 23.46 -5.75
CA ILE A 137 6.63 24.52 -6.77
C ILE A 137 5.29 25.25 -6.59
N LEU A 138 4.20 24.52 -6.38
CA LEU A 138 2.87 25.10 -6.14
C LEU A 138 2.82 25.94 -4.85
N GLY A 139 3.38 25.41 -3.76
CA GLY A 139 3.41 26.08 -2.47
C GLY A 139 4.26 27.35 -2.49
N PHE A 140 5.47 27.30 -3.05
CA PHE A 140 6.37 28.45 -3.01
C PHE A 140 6.09 29.51 -4.07
N LEU A 141 5.72 29.13 -5.30
CA LEU A 141 5.50 30.11 -6.38
C LEU A 141 4.09 30.67 -6.39
N PHE A 142 3.10 29.90 -5.95
CA PHE A 142 1.69 30.25 -6.07
C PHE A 142 0.94 30.32 -4.72
N ASP A 143 1.63 30.05 -3.59
CA ASP A 143 1.04 29.93 -2.25
C ASP A 143 -0.09 28.87 -2.16
N LEU A 144 -0.09 27.91 -3.09
CA LEU A 144 -1.13 26.89 -3.21
C LEU A 144 -0.84 25.67 -2.33
N TRP A 145 -0.45 25.85 -1.07
CA TRP A 145 -0.26 24.74 -0.11
C TRP A 145 -1.56 23.94 0.09
N HIS A 146 -2.68 24.66 0.11
CA HIS A 146 -4.03 24.11 0.13
C HIS A 146 -4.81 24.69 -1.05
N PRO A 147 -5.22 23.88 -2.06
CA PRO A 147 -5.29 22.42 -2.08
C PRO A 147 -4.13 21.73 -2.82
N GLY A 148 -2.93 22.33 -2.92
CA GLY A 148 -1.83 21.76 -3.71
C GLY A 148 -1.40 20.34 -3.33
N TRP A 149 -1.71 19.89 -2.11
CA TRP A 149 -1.51 18.50 -1.69
C TRP A 149 -2.27 17.48 -2.57
N LEU A 150 -3.32 17.89 -3.29
CA LEU A 150 -4.05 17.03 -4.24
C LEU A 150 -3.12 16.40 -5.28
N ILE A 151 -1.96 17.00 -5.56
CA ILE A 151 -0.98 16.42 -6.49
C ILE A 151 -0.48 15.04 -6.03
N PHE A 152 -0.44 14.77 -4.71
CA PHE A 152 -0.05 13.46 -4.19
C PHE A 152 -1.01 12.33 -4.58
N LEU A 153 -2.24 12.65 -5.01
CA LEU A 153 -3.16 11.65 -5.55
C LEU A 153 -2.63 11.01 -6.84
N ILE A 154 -1.67 11.63 -7.54
CA ILE A 154 -1.01 11.03 -8.71
C ILE A 154 -0.36 9.68 -8.38
N ILE A 155 0.06 9.46 -7.13
CA ILE A 155 0.73 8.22 -6.70
C ILE A 155 -0.24 7.03 -6.81
N PRO A 156 -1.34 6.95 -6.04
CA PRO A 156 -2.31 5.87 -6.17
C PRO A 156 -3.02 5.89 -7.54
N VAL A 157 -3.30 7.06 -8.11
CA VAL A 157 -3.97 7.18 -9.41
C VAL A 157 -3.12 6.58 -10.53
N SER A 158 -1.82 6.84 -10.58
CA SER A 158 -0.93 6.26 -11.60
C SER A 158 -0.82 4.74 -11.46
N ALA A 159 -0.71 4.23 -10.22
CA ALA A 159 -0.69 2.81 -9.95
C ALA A 159 -1.98 2.11 -10.42
N ILE A 160 -3.14 2.66 -10.08
CA ILE A 160 -4.44 2.12 -10.51
C ILE A 160 -4.57 2.24 -12.02
N ALA A 161 -4.25 3.39 -12.61
CA ALA A 161 -4.45 3.65 -14.02
C ALA A 161 -3.63 2.72 -14.94
N LEU A 162 -2.47 2.25 -14.47
CA LEU A 162 -1.58 1.35 -15.21
C LEU A 162 -1.87 -0.13 -14.95
N ASN A 163 -2.38 -0.48 -13.77
CA ASN A 163 -2.58 -1.88 -13.37
C ASN A 163 -4.01 -2.39 -13.53
N SER A 164 -5.02 -1.50 -13.51
CA SER A 164 -6.43 -1.87 -13.69
C SER A 164 -6.90 -1.67 -15.13
N LYS A 165 -7.90 -2.44 -15.55
CA LYS A 165 -8.48 -2.39 -16.91
C LYS A 165 -10.00 -2.31 -16.85
N GLY A 166 -10.60 -1.80 -17.93
CA GLY A 166 -12.07 -1.81 -18.12
C GLY A 166 -12.83 -1.07 -17.02
N SER A 167 -13.93 -1.65 -16.58
CA SER A 167 -14.83 -1.11 -15.55
C SER A 167 -14.17 -0.99 -14.18
N GLU A 168 -13.31 -1.94 -13.79
CA GLU A 168 -12.60 -1.93 -12.51
C GLU A 168 -11.78 -0.66 -12.32
N LYS A 169 -11.14 -0.18 -13.41
CA LYS A 169 -10.40 1.08 -13.42
C LYS A 169 -11.28 2.27 -13.09
N ILE A 170 -12.49 2.32 -13.64
CA ILE A 170 -13.43 3.43 -13.42
C ILE A 170 -13.86 3.45 -11.94
N VAL A 171 -14.21 2.30 -11.39
CA VAL A 171 -14.60 2.16 -9.98
C VAL A 171 -13.45 2.54 -9.06
N ALA A 172 -12.25 2.00 -9.31
CA ALA A 172 -11.06 2.24 -8.48
C ALA A 172 -10.58 3.71 -8.51
N LEU A 173 -10.78 4.42 -9.63
CA LEU A 173 -10.43 5.83 -9.74
C LEU A 173 -11.51 6.78 -9.17
N SER A 174 -12.75 6.32 -9.01
CA SER A 174 -13.86 7.17 -8.58
C SER A 174 -13.66 7.87 -7.22
N PRO A 175 -13.05 7.27 -6.17
CA PRO A 175 -12.81 7.98 -4.91
C PRO A 175 -11.87 9.17 -5.06
N PHE A 176 -10.86 9.06 -5.92
CA PHE A 176 -9.89 10.14 -6.19
C PHE A 176 -10.54 11.28 -6.99
N VAL A 177 -11.40 10.94 -7.95
CA VAL A 177 -12.18 11.93 -8.71
C VAL A 177 -13.12 12.68 -7.77
N PHE A 178 -13.89 11.98 -6.94
CA PHE A 178 -14.80 12.61 -5.99
C PHE A 178 -14.06 13.41 -4.92
N LEU A 179 -12.93 12.93 -4.41
CA LEU A 179 -12.10 13.71 -3.49
C LEU A 179 -11.60 15.00 -4.13
N THR A 180 -11.17 14.94 -5.39
CA THR A 180 -10.72 16.13 -6.13
C THR A 180 -11.87 17.12 -6.33
N ILE A 181 -13.06 16.64 -6.72
CA ILE A 181 -14.27 17.47 -6.84
C ILE A 181 -14.62 18.08 -5.48
N TYR A 182 -14.67 17.27 -4.42
CA TYR A 182 -14.94 17.71 -3.06
C TYR A 182 -14.03 18.85 -2.66
N MET A 183 -12.72 18.65 -2.76
CA MET A 183 -11.74 19.65 -2.35
C MET A 183 -11.79 20.92 -3.19
N ILE A 184 -11.91 20.82 -4.52
CA ILE A 184 -11.94 22.00 -5.40
C ILE A 184 -13.22 22.81 -5.19
N VAL A 185 -14.38 22.15 -5.12
CA VAL A 185 -15.66 22.83 -4.91
C VAL A 185 -15.68 23.48 -3.53
N SER A 186 -15.27 22.77 -2.48
CA SER A 186 -15.20 23.31 -1.12
C SER A 186 -14.19 24.46 -0.99
N ALA A 187 -13.06 24.40 -1.68
CA ALA A 187 -12.03 25.44 -1.56
C ALA A 187 -12.33 26.70 -2.39
N PHE A 188 -12.89 26.55 -3.59
CA PHE A 188 -12.93 27.64 -4.57
C PHE A 188 -14.33 28.05 -5.05
N ILE A 189 -15.37 27.24 -4.82
CA ILE A 189 -16.71 27.50 -5.36
C ILE A 189 -17.71 27.80 -4.23
N VAL A 190 -17.89 26.87 -3.30
CA VAL A 190 -18.85 26.98 -2.19
C VAL A 190 -18.21 26.41 -0.93
N SER A 191 -17.82 27.28 0.02
CA SER A 191 -17.18 26.86 1.27
C SER A 191 -18.07 25.94 2.12
N GLU A 192 -19.38 26.17 2.12
CA GLU A 192 -20.36 25.32 2.82
C GLU A 192 -20.43 23.90 2.27
N PHE A 193 -19.96 23.67 1.03
CA PHE A 193 -19.87 22.33 0.45
C PHE A 193 -19.00 21.40 1.30
N TYR A 194 -18.09 21.94 2.11
CA TYR A 194 -17.32 21.14 3.06
C TYR A 194 -18.21 20.29 3.99
N TYR A 195 -19.37 20.81 4.40
CA TYR A 195 -20.24 20.14 5.37
C TYR A 195 -21.12 19.06 4.75
N TYR A 196 -21.75 19.32 3.60
CA TYR A 196 -22.69 18.40 2.97
C TYR A 196 -22.14 17.67 1.73
N GLY A 197 -20.99 18.11 1.22
CA GLY A 197 -20.37 17.58 -0.01
C GLY A 197 -19.90 16.14 0.13
N TRP A 198 -19.75 15.61 1.35
CA TRP A 198 -19.50 14.19 1.61
C TRP A 198 -20.51 13.26 0.94
N ALA A 199 -21.72 13.75 0.66
CA ALA A 199 -22.77 13.00 0.01
C ALA A 199 -22.35 12.42 -1.36
N ILE A 200 -21.44 13.09 -2.09
CA ILE A 200 -21.00 12.64 -3.42
C ILE A 200 -20.25 11.30 -3.39
N PHE A 201 -19.61 10.94 -2.27
CA PHE A 201 -18.90 9.66 -2.16
C PHE A 201 -19.86 8.46 -2.19
N ALA A 202 -21.14 8.67 -1.89
CA ALA A 202 -22.17 7.64 -2.03
C ALA A 202 -22.39 7.22 -3.51
N LEU A 203 -21.92 8.02 -4.47
CA LEU A 203 -21.96 7.67 -5.89
C LEU A 203 -20.94 6.58 -6.27
N ILE A 204 -19.95 6.27 -5.43
CA ILE A 204 -18.95 5.23 -5.73
C ILE A 204 -19.62 3.85 -5.92
N PRO A 205 -20.44 3.35 -4.97
CA PRO A 205 -21.24 2.14 -5.20
C PRO A 205 -22.16 2.23 -6.42
N VAL A 206 -22.73 3.41 -6.71
CA VAL A 206 -23.60 3.59 -7.89
C VAL A 206 -22.81 3.37 -9.17
N ILE A 207 -21.62 3.97 -9.30
CA ILE A 207 -20.71 3.74 -10.44
C ILE A 207 -20.35 2.25 -10.53
N ALA A 208 -20.04 1.60 -9.41
CA ALA A 208 -19.73 0.17 -9.39
C ALA A 208 -20.89 -0.67 -9.96
N ILE A 209 -22.12 -0.41 -9.53
CA ILE A 209 -23.31 -1.10 -10.03
C ILE A 209 -23.54 -0.82 -11.51
N LEU A 210 -23.40 0.44 -11.95
CA LEU A 210 -23.61 0.85 -13.35
C LEU A 210 -22.57 0.28 -14.32
N THR A 211 -21.43 -0.20 -13.82
CA THR A 211 -20.43 -0.85 -14.67
C THR A 211 -20.77 -2.30 -15.03
N GLN A 212 -21.84 -2.85 -14.45
CA GLN A 212 -22.34 -4.20 -14.68
C GLN A 212 -23.72 -4.16 -15.38
N PRO A 213 -24.15 -5.24 -16.05
CA PRO A 213 -25.50 -5.30 -16.62
C PRO A 213 -26.56 -5.20 -15.51
N ILE A 214 -27.40 -4.17 -15.60
CA ILE A 214 -28.36 -3.76 -14.57
C ILE A 214 -29.51 -4.77 -14.44
N LYS A 215 -29.82 -5.19 -13.21
CA LYS A 215 -31.00 -5.99 -12.83
C LYS A 215 -31.95 -5.15 -11.99
N LEU A 216 -33.16 -5.66 -11.73
CA LEU A 216 -34.16 -4.94 -10.93
C LEU A 216 -33.67 -4.60 -9.52
N LYS A 217 -32.92 -5.50 -8.88
CA LYS A 217 -32.34 -5.27 -7.55
C LYS A 217 -31.28 -4.15 -7.54
N ASP A 218 -30.57 -3.96 -8.65
CA ASP A 218 -29.57 -2.91 -8.82
C ASP A 218 -30.25 -1.53 -8.88
N ILE A 219 -31.38 -1.43 -9.59
CA ILE A 219 -32.19 -0.21 -9.65
C ILE A 219 -32.68 0.16 -8.25
N PHE A 220 -33.21 -0.81 -7.50
CA PHE A 220 -33.64 -0.59 -6.11
C PHE A 220 -32.49 -0.10 -5.23
N MET A 221 -31.31 -0.72 -5.32
CA MET A 221 -30.10 -0.29 -4.59
C MET A 221 -29.65 1.12 -4.96
N ILE A 222 -29.64 1.47 -6.24
CA ILE A 222 -29.31 2.82 -6.71
C ILE A 222 -30.32 3.83 -6.15
N SER A 223 -31.61 3.52 -6.19
CA SER A 223 -32.66 4.39 -5.65
C SER A 223 -32.48 4.66 -4.16
N THR A 224 -32.16 3.65 -3.34
CA THR A 224 -31.95 3.86 -1.89
C THR A 224 -30.71 4.71 -1.61
N ILE A 225 -29.63 4.55 -2.38
CA ILE A 225 -28.44 5.38 -2.26
C ILE A 225 -28.74 6.84 -2.63
N LEU A 226 -29.44 7.07 -3.75
CA LEU A 226 -29.79 8.43 -4.20
C LEU A 226 -30.75 9.12 -3.23
N LEU A 227 -31.72 8.39 -2.66
CA LEU A 227 -32.61 8.91 -1.62
C LEU A 227 -31.85 9.26 -0.34
N ALA A 228 -30.91 8.42 0.09
CA ALA A 228 -30.05 8.73 1.24
C ALA A 228 -29.19 9.97 0.99
N MET A 229 -28.66 10.13 -0.24
CA MET A 229 -27.90 11.30 -0.65
C MET A 229 -28.76 12.58 -0.64
N ALA A 230 -29.99 12.53 -1.14
CA ALA A 230 -30.93 13.64 -1.06
C ALA A 230 -31.28 13.98 0.39
N ALA A 231 -31.57 12.97 1.22
CA ALA A 231 -31.86 13.14 2.63
C ALA A 231 -30.68 13.77 3.41
N HIS A 232 -29.44 13.39 3.11
CA HIS A 232 -28.24 14.02 3.68
C HIS A 232 -28.29 15.53 3.45
N ILE A 233 -28.44 15.94 2.20
CA ILE A 233 -28.43 17.35 1.80
C ILE A 233 -29.61 18.10 2.44
N THR A 234 -30.81 17.51 2.43
CA THR A 234 -32.00 18.13 3.05
C THR A 234 -31.84 18.29 4.57
N ILE A 235 -31.31 17.28 5.27
CA ILE A 235 -31.10 17.36 6.73
C ILE A 235 -30.10 18.46 7.06
N TYR A 236 -29.02 18.58 6.28
CA TYR A 236 -28.03 19.64 6.47
C TYR A 236 -28.69 21.03 6.39
N PHE A 237 -29.47 21.31 5.34
CA PHE A 237 -30.12 22.60 5.15
C PHE A 237 -31.34 22.86 6.06
N THR A 238 -31.80 21.88 6.84
CA THR A 238 -32.97 22.05 7.72
C THR A 238 -32.65 22.01 9.20
N ILE A 239 -31.71 21.15 9.61
CA ILE A 239 -31.39 20.90 11.03
C ILE A 239 -30.04 21.54 11.43
N GLU A 240 -29.20 21.93 10.45
CA GLU A 240 -27.84 22.46 10.65
C GLU A 240 -26.93 21.60 11.56
N ASN A 241 -27.32 20.35 11.84
CA ASN A 241 -26.59 19.44 12.70
C ASN A 241 -25.85 18.38 11.87
N ALA A 242 -24.57 18.62 11.62
CA ALA A 242 -23.70 17.74 10.85
C ALA A 242 -23.42 16.38 11.53
N GLY A 243 -23.62 16.26 12.85
CA GLY A 243 -23.17 15.10 13.63
C GLY A 243 -23.89 13.78 13.32
N TYR A 244 -25.15 13.85 12.90
CA TYR A 244 -26.00 12.67 12.68
C TYR A 244 -26.39 12.42 11.22
N VAL A 245 -25.93 13.28 10.30
CA VAL A 245 -26.35 13.22 8.89
C VAL A 245 -25.93 11.91 8.24
N TRP A 246 -24.82 11.31 8.66
CA TRP A 246 -24.34 10.02 8.17
C TRP A 246 -25.32 8.86 8.40
N MET A 247 -26.25 8.97 9.36
CA MET A 247 -27.20 7.90 9.70
C MET A 247 -28.15 7.56 8.54
N VAL A 248 -28.38 8.48 7.60
CA VAL A 248 -29.21 8.20 6.40
C VAL A 248 -28.64 7.08 5.54
N TYR A 249 -27.32 6.84 5.61
CA TYR A 249 -26.65 5.77 4.87
C TYR A 249 -26.77 4.39 5.53
N LEU A 250 -27.36 4.29 6.72
CA LEU A 250 -27.69 2.99 7.31
C LEU A 250 -28.70 2.23 6.44
N VAL A 251 -29.66 2.94 5.83
CA VAL A 251 -30.67 2.35 4.95
C VAL A 251 -30.05 1.64 3.74
N PRO A 252 -29.28 2.31 2.86
CA PRO A 252 -28.62 1.64 1.74
C PRO A 252 -27.61 0.59 2.20
N THR A 253 -26.99 0.73 3.37
CA THR A 253 -26.10 -0.30 3.94
C THR A 253 -26.87 -1.58 4.28
N VAL A 254 -27.97 -1.47 5.01
CA VAL A 254 -28.84 -2.62 5.36
C VAL A 254 -29.40 -3.26 4.09
N VAL A 255 -29.87 -2.45 3.14
CA VAL A 255 -30.34 -2.96 1.83
C VAL A 255 -29.21 -3.66 1.07
N GLY A 256 -28.00 -3.12 1.10
CA GLY A 256 -26.81 -3.74 0.51
C GLY A 256 -26.48 -5.11 1.10
N ILE A 257 -26.64 -5.28 2.42
CA ILE A 257 -26.50 -6.58 3.09
C ILE A 257 -27.61 -7.54 2.63
N LEU A 258 -28.87 -7.10 2.66
CA LEU A 258 -30.03 -7.93 2.29
C LEU A 258 -29.99 -8.41 0.82
N LEU A 259 -29.47 -7.56 -0.08
CA LEU A 259 -29.33 -7.88 -1.50
C LEU A 259 -28.04 -8.64 -1.86
N GLY A 260 -27.16 -8.84 -0.88
CA GLY A 260 -25.91 -9.59 -1.02
C GLY A 260 -24.75 -8.81 -1.66
N TYR A 261 -24.82 -7.48 -1.74
CA TYR A 261 -23.67 -6.65 -2.15
C TYR A 261 -22.62 -6.55 -1.05
N ILE A 262 -23.05 -6.59 0.21
CA ILE A 262 -22.17 -6.55 1.38
C ILE A 262 -22.17 -7.93 2.01
N GLN A 263 -21.04 -8.64 1.88
CA GLN A 263 -20.83 -9.91 2.53
C GLN A 263 -20.05 -9.69 3.82
N VAL A 264 -20.64 -10.09 4.94
CA VAL A 264 -19.93 -10.12 6.22
C VAL A 264 -19.20 -11.46 6.28
N ILE A 265 -17.99 -11.48 5.70
CA ILE A 265 -17.10 -12.65 5.76
C ILE A 265 -16.45 -12.63 7.15
N SER A 266 -16.90 -13.51 8.03
CA SER A 266 -16.07 -13.90 9.18
C SER A 266 -14.99 -14.83 8.65
N GLY A 267 -13.72 -14.44 8.78
CA GLY A 267 -12.60 -15.18 8.22
C GLY A 267 -12.63 -16.67 8.58
N ASP A 268 -12.10 -17.50 7.68
CA ASP A 268 -11.99 -18.94 7.81
C ASP A 268 -11.71 -19.36 9.25
N LYS A 269 -12.58 -20.24 9.78
CA LYS A 269 -12.46 -20.97 11.05
C LYS A 269 -11.48 -20.32 12.04
N VAL A 270 -11.77 -19.11 12.52
CA VAL A 270 -11.10 -18.62 13.72
C VAL A 270 -11.50 -19.59 14.82
N ASN A 271 -10.59 -20.51 15.17
CA ASN A 271 -10.80 -21.42 16.27
C ASN A 271 -10.79 -20.53 17.52
N VAL A 272 -11.98 -20.09 17.93
CA VAL A 272 -12.17 -19.15 19.04
C VAL A 272 -11.44 -19.65 20.29
N LYS A 273 -11.32 -20.98 20.46
CA LYS A 273 -10.57 -21.60 21.55
C LYS A 273 -9.07 -21.29 21.51
N GLU A 274 -8.44 -21.25 20.33
CA GLU A 274 -7.00 -20.97 20.19
C GLU A 274 -6.70 -19.48 20.33
N LYS A 275 -7.61 -18.60 19.90
CA LYS A 275 -7.42 -17.14 19.95
C LYS A 275 -8.11 -16.43 21.12
N ILE A 276 -8.65 -17.17 22.09
CA ILE A 276 -9.36 -16.60 23.26
C ILE A 276 -8.49 -15.59 24.01
N TRP A 277 -7.20 -15.87 24.17
CA TRP A 277 -6.29 -14.97 24.88
C TRP A 277 -6.08 -13.64 24.14
N VAL A 278 -6.00 -13.66 22.81
CA VAL A 278 -5.91 -12.46 21.97
C VAL A 278 -7.18 -11.63 22.11
N ILE A 279 -8.35 -12.26 21.99
CA ILE A 279 -9.65 -11.59 22.11
C ILE A 279 -9.81 -10.95 23.50
N LEU A 280 -9.48 -11.68 24.57
CA LEU A 280 -9.52 -11.17 25.94
C LEU A 280 -8.56 -10.00 26.15
N SER A 281 -7.35 -10.09 25.60
CA SER A 281 -6.35 -9.02 25.69
C SER A 281 -6.79 -7.76 24.94
N MET A 282 -7.37 -7.91 23.74
CA MET A 282 -7.94 -6.79 22.98
C MET A 282 -9.12 -6.14 23.73
N LEU A 283 -10.02 -6.94 24.30
CA LEU A 283 -11.13 -6.44 25.12
C LEU A 283 -10.60 -5.68 26.35
N LEU A 284 -9.58 -6.21 27.01
CA LEU A 284 -8.95 -5.55 28.16
C LEU A 284 -8.31 -4.22 27.77
N VAL A 285 -7.66 -4.13 26.60
CA VAL A 285 -7.12 -2.87 26.08
C VAL A 285 -8.23 -1.85 25.80
N VAL A 286 -9.35 -2.28 25.20
CA VAL A 286 -10.51 -1.39 24.95
C VAL A 286 -11.12 -0.92 26.26
N ILE A 287 -11.29 -1.81 27.25
CA ILE A 287 -11.79 -1.46 28.57
C ILE A 287 -10.83 -0.47 29.25
N ALA A 288 -9.52 -0.71 29.21
CA ALA A 288 -8.52 0.18 29.75
C ALA A 288 -8.57 1.57 29.09
N TYR A 289 -8.69 1.63 27.76
CA TYR A 289 -8.88 2.87 27.02
C TYR A 289 -10.13 3.63 27.50
N LEU A 290 -11.28 2.96 27.59
CA LEU A 290 -12.53 3.59 28.03
C LEU A 290 -12.45 4.07 29.49
N LEU A 291 -11.90 3.24 30.39
CA LEU A 291 -11.72 3.61 31.80
C LEU A 291 -10.82 4.84 31.93
N VAL A 292 -9.65 4.85 31.29
CA VAL A 292 -8.74 6.02 31.33
C VAL A 292 -9.41 7.25 30.73
N SER A 293 -10.12 7.09 29.60
CA SER A 293 -10.74 8.19 28.88
C SER A 293 -11.92 8.82 29.62
N PHE A 294 -12.68 8.04 30.40
CA PHE A 294 -13.83 8.53 31.16
C PHE A 294 -13.48 8.95 32.60
N LEU A 295 -12.53 8.29 33.25
CA LEU A 295 -12.19 8.58 34.65
C LEU A 295 -11.27 9.78 34.79
N ILE A 296 -10.47 10.10 33.76
CA ILE A 296 -9.52 11.20 33.83
C ILE A 296 -9.92 12.33 32.88
N PRO A 297 -10.33 13.50 33.41
CA PRO A 297 -10.69 14.65 32.58
C PRO A 297 -9.54 15.08 31.66
N ASN A 298 -9.89 15.50 30.43
CA ASN A 298 -8.98 16.08 29.44
C ASN A 298 -7.85 15.16 28.92
N ILE A 299 -7.91 13.85 29.14
CA ILE A 299 -6.91 12.89 28.64
C ILE A 299 -7.31 12.25 27.30
N TRP A 300 -8.55 12.46 26.83
CA TRP A 300 -9.05 11.89 25.57
C TRP A 300 -8.14 12.14 24.35
N THR A 301 -7.43 13.27 24.33
CA THR A 301 -6.54 13.65 23.24
C THR A 301 -5.34 12.70 23.05
N TRP A 302 -4.95 11.95 24.08
CA TRP A 302 -3.83 11.00 24.02
C TRP A 302 -4.12 9.62 24.62
N SER A 303 -5.27 9.40 25.27
CA SER A 303 -5.65 8.06 25.76
C SER A 303 -5.74 7.02 24.65
N TRP A 304 -6.04 7.43 23.42
CA TRP A 304 -6.14 6.52 22.26
C TRP A 304 -4.84 5.77 21.98
N ILE A 305 -3.68 6.24 22.47
CA ILE A 305 -2.39 5.53 22.38
C ILE A 305 -2.48 4.14 23.01
N ILE A 306 -3.35 3.94 24.01
CA ILE A 306 -3.62 2.64 24.62
C ILE A 306 -4.09 1.63 23.56
N LEU A 307 -4.86 2.07 22.57
CA LEU A 307 -5.35 1.22 21.48
C LEU A 307 -4.23 0.70 20.57
N LEU A 308 -3.05 1.34 20.55
CA LEU A 308 -1.89 0.86 19.79
C LEU A 308 -1.33 -0.46 20.34
N LEU A 309 -1.73 -0.89 21.54
CA LEU A 309 -1.41 -2.22 22.06
C LEU A 309 -2.15 -3.34 21.30
N ILE A 310 -3.30 -3.07 20.70
CA ILE A 310 -4.09 -4.06 19.94
C ILE A 310 -3.27 -4.69 18.80
N PRO A 311 -2.67 -3.92 17.87
CA PRO A 311 -1.84 -4.50 16.83
C PRO A 311 -0.57 -5.16 17.39
N MET A 312 0.01 -4.63 18.47
CA MET A 312 1.18 -5.27 19.13
C MET A 312 0.85 -6.66 19.69
N ILE A 313 -0.33 -6.84 20.30
CA ILE A 313 -0.82 -8.15 20.75
C ILE A 313 -1.01 -9.09 19.56
N GLY A 314 -1.54 -8.57 18.44
CA GLY A 314 -1.69 -9.35 17.20
C GLY A 314 -0.35 -9.82 16.62
N ILE A 315 0.67 -8.97 16.63
CA ILE A 315 2.03 -9.31 16.19
C ILE A 315 2.64 -10.38 17.11
N TYR A 316 2.42 -10.25 18.42
CA TYR A 316 2.90 -11.21 19.41
C TYR A 316 2.28 -12.59 19.23
N ASP A 317 0.98 -12.68 18.90
CA ASP A 317 0.31 -13.95 18.57
C ASP A 317 0.95 -14.64 17.35
N GLY A 318 1.22 -13.87 16.28
CA GLY A 318 1.72 -14.43 15.03
C GLY A 318 3.21 -14.76 15.03
N THR A 319 4.03 -13.89 15.62
CA THR A 319 5.51 -13.90 15.46
C THR A 319 6.27 -13.79 16.77
N LYS A 320 5.56 -13.70 17.91
CA LYS A 320 6.16 -13.40 19.22
C LYS A 320 7.13 -12.23 19.11
N PHE A 321 8.30 -12.30 19.72
CA PHE A 321 9.34 -11.27 19.65
C PHE A 321 10.42 -11.55 18.60
N GLU A 322 10.17 -12.47 17.66
CA GLU A 322 11.17 -12.85 16.63
C GLU A 322 11.42 -11.71 15.63
N HIS A 323 10.42 -10.86 15.41
CA HIS A 323 10.51 -9.69 14.52
C HIS A 323 10.27 -8.38 15.27
N PRO A 324 11.25 -7.89 16.07
CA PRO A 324 11.09 -6.67 16.87
C PRO A 324 10.77 -5.43 16.01
N VAL A 325 11.21 -5.41 14.74
CA VAL A 325 10.92 -4.34 13.77
C VAL A 325 9.42 -4.09 13.62
N ALA A 326 8.58 -5.15 13.69
CA ALA A 326 7.13 -5.03 13.53
C ALA A 326 6.47 -4.21 14.66
N TYR A 327 7.08 -4.13 15.84
CA TYR A 327 6.58 -3.38 16.98
C TYR A 327 6.98 -1.90 16.96
N MET A 328 8.05 -1.55 16.24
CA MET A 328 8.68 -0.24 16.32
C MET A 328 7.78 0.92 15.86
N PRO A 329 6.91 0.80 14.83
CA PRO A 329 5.99 1.87 14.47
C PRO A 329 5.05 2.25 15.62
N PHE A 330 4.50 1.26 16.32
CA PHE A 330 3.57 1.49 17.45
C PHE A 330 4.31 2.09 18.64
N ILE A 331 5.48 1.55 18.99
CA ILE A 331 6.33 2.06 20.07
C ILE A 331 6.78 3.50 19.76
N ALA A 332 7.20 3.78 18.52
CA ALA A 332 7.65 5.10 18.13
C ALA A 332 6.53 6.13 18.22
N ILE A 333 5.32 5.80 17.76
CA ILE A 333 4.15 6.68 17.89
C ILE A 333 3.80 6.90 19.37
N THR A 334 3.81 5.85 20.19
CA THR A 334 3.56 5.97 21.63
C THR A 334 4.55 6.93 22.30
N ILE A 335 5.85 6.76 22.06
CA ILE A 335 6.89 7.63 22.64
C ILE A 335 6.79 9.05 22.07
N PHE A 336 6.60 9.20 20.76
CA PHE A 336 6.42 10.50 20.10
C PHE A 336 5.29 11.29 20.75
N MET A 337 4.13 10.65 20.93
CA MET A 337 2.96 11.29 21.52
C MET A 337 3.17 11.62 23.00
N LEU A 338 3.83 10.75 23.78
CA LEU A 338 4.13 11.02 25.19
C LEU A 338 5.10 12.19 25.36
N LEU A 339 6.16 12.25 24.54
CA LEU A 339 7.12 13.36 24.55
C LEU A 339 6.47 14.69 24.14
N GLY A 340 5.59 14.64 23.14
CA GLY A 340 4.83 15.79 22.69
C GLY A 340 3.82 16.27 23.72
N SER A 341 2.98 15.38 24.25
CA SER A 341 1.87 15.74 25.14
C SER A 341 2.30 16.08 26.57
N LEU A 342 3.25 15.34 27.14
CA LEU A 342 3.71 15.56 28.52
C LEU A 342 4.87 16.55 28.61
N GLY A 343 5.76 16.55 27.62
CA GLY A 343 7.01 17.31 27.63
C GLY A 343 7.04 18.52 26.70
N ASN A 344 6.04 18.70 25.84
CA ASN A 344 6.02 19.72 24.77
C ASN A 344 7.25 19.64 23.83
N TYR A 345 7.86 18.46 23.70
CA TYR A 345 9.06 18.24 22.90
C TYR A 345 8.77 17.91 21.43
N TRP A 346 7.67 18.41 20.85
CA TRP A 346 7.25 18.11 19.48
C TRP A 346 8.35 18.30 18.43
N GLN A 347 9.20 19.32 18.63
CA GLN A 347 10.32 19.65 17.76
C GLN A 347 11.41 18.57 17.69
N TYR A 348 11.55 17.77 18.75
CA TYR A 348 12.57 16.72 18.85
C TYR A 348 11.99 15.30 18.84
N ALA A 349 10.70 15.17 19.19
CA ALA A 349 10.03 13.88 19.33
C ALA A 349 10.06 13.05 18.04
N TRP A 350 10.15 13.68 16.86
CA TRP A 350 10.25 12.98 15.59
C TRP A 350 11.51 12.11 15.47
N LEU A 351 12.58 12.41 16.23
CA LEU A 351 13.81 11.59 16.26
C LEU A 351 13.55 10.17 16.74
N VAL A 352 12.49 9.94 17.52
CA VAL A 352 12.07 8.61 17.99
C VAL A 352 11.78 7.67 16.81
N PHE A 353 11.29 8.19 15.69
CA PHE A 353 11.02 7.36 14.50
C PHE A 353 12.30 6.75 13.90
N LEU A 354 13.49 7.26 14.24
CA LEU A 354 14.76 6.64 13.87
C LEU A 354 14.99 5.28 14.53
N ILE A 355 14.28 4.95 15.62
CA ILE A 355 14.33 3.62 16.23
C ILE A 355 13.84 2.53 15.25
N ILE A 356 12.95 2.86 14.30
CA ILE A 356 12.47 1.92 13.29
C ILE A 356 13.62 1.41 12.41
N PRO A 357 14.34 2.26 11.63
CA PRO A 357 15.46 1.79 10.83
C PRO A 357 16.64 1.29 11.68
N ILE A 358 16.89 1.87 12.86
CA ILE A 358 17.96 1.38 13.76
C ILE A 358 17.70 -0.07 14.16
N THR A 359 16.47 -0.39 14.59
CA THR A 359 16.10 -1.75 14.97
C THR A 359 16.23 -2.70 13.79
N ALA A 360 15.75 -2.29 12.60
CA ALA A 360 15.86 -3.10 11.39
C ALA A 360 17.32 -3.46 11.06
N ILE A 361 18.24 -2.49 11.08
CA ILE A 361 19.67 -2.71 10.83
C ILE A 361 20.26 -3.66 11.87
N LEU A 362 19.94 -3.45 13.15
CA LEU A 362 20.46 -4.27 14.24
C LEU A 362 19.98 -5.72 14.17
N THR A 363 18.74 -5.95 13.71
CA THR A 363 18.15 -7.29 13.66
C THR A 363 18.40 -8.03 12.36
N GLU A 364 18.50 -7.35 11.21
CA GLU A 364 18.83 -7.99 9.92
C GLU A 364 20.32 -8.35 9.79
N SER A 365 21.22 -7.68 10.52
CA SER A 365 22.65 -7.98 10.48
C SER A 365 23.05 -9.30 11.13
N GLY A 366 22.21 -9.86 12.02
CA GLY A 366 22.51 -11.09 12.76
C GLY A 366 22.24 -12.40 12.00
N ASP A 367 21.46 -12.36 10.92
CA ASP A 367 21.02 -13.58 10.20
C ASP A 367 22.05 -14.04 9.16
N LYS A 368 22.91 -13.14 8.67
CA LYS A 368 23.96 -13.46 7.68
C LYS A 368 25.12 -14.29 8.23
N THR A 369 25.21 -14.49 9.54
CA THR A 369 26.33 -15.19 10.19
C THR A 369 26.10 -16.68 10.45
N LYS A 370 24.95 -17.26 10.09
CA LYS A 370 24.62 -18.66 10.37
C LYS A 370 24.81 -19.65 9.21
N GLU A 371 25.21 -19.21 8.02
CA GLU A 371 25.33 -20.09 6.83
C GLU A 371 26.75 -20.59 6.49
N VAL A 372 27.76 -20.47 7.37
CA VAL A 372 29.09 -21.07 7.09
C VAL A 372 29.60 -21.84 8.30
N LYS A 373 29.06 -23.05 8.49
CA LYS A 373 29.77 -24.18 9.10
C LYS A 373 29.24 -25.46 8.46
N GLU A 374 29.72 -25.74 7.26
CA GLU A 374 29.62 -27.07 6.67
C GLU A 374 30.93 -27.81 6.95
N ASP A 375 30.77 -29.06 7.36
CA ASP A 375 31.78 -29.96 7.89
C ASP A 375 33.01 -30.10 6.98
N THR A 376 34.18 -29.88 7.57
CA THR A 376 35.43 -30.46 7.06
C THR A 376 35.67 -31.74 7.86
N ASP A 377 34.98 -32.81 7.46
CA ASP A 377 35.40 -34.16 7.84
C ASP A 377 36.34 -34.68 6.76
N GLU A 378 37.63 -34.66 7.10
CA GLU A 378 38.70 -35.33 6.40
C GLU A 378 38.40 -36.83 6.32
N THR A 379 38.19 -37.35 5.10
CA THR A 379 38.50 -38.75 4.80
C THR A 379 39.46 -38.79 3.62
N SER A 380 40.73 -38.65 3.98
CA SER A 380 41.82 -39.32 3.29
C SER A 380 41.60 -40.82 3.44
N ASP A 381 41.25 -41.53 2.36
CA ASP A 381 41.83 -42.82 2.02
C ASP A 381 41.34 -43.32 0.64
N CYS A 382 42.35 -43.75 -0.15
CA CYS A 382 42.33 -44.43 -1.45
C CYS A 382 42.28 -43.57 -2.73
#